data_AF-A0A2M8CZF4-F1
#
_entry.id   AF-A0A2M8CZF4-F1
#
_cell.length_a   1.000
_cell.length_b   1.000
_cell.length_c   1.000
_cell.angle_alpha   90.00
_cell.angle_beta   90.00
_cell.angle_gamma   90.00
#
_symmetry.space_group_name_H-M   'P 1'
#
loop_
_entity.id
_entity.type
_entity.pdbx_description
1 polymer ?
#
loop_
_entity_poly.entity_id
_entity_poly.type
_entity_poly.pdbx_seq_one_letter_code
_entity_poly.pdbx_strand_id
1 'polypeptide(L)' 'MAIEIPLKVKEHLNLDSERSWIVCLEVNRFIWPGSDLRHIPNHEEIPYSYGVLSPRLLTKAIQILLKSLAKIVKRKE' A
#
# COMPACT_ATOMS: atom_id res chain seq x y z
N MET A 1 7.20 -11.29 0.45
CA MET A 1 5.77 -11.45 0.16
C MET A 1 5.23 -10.12 -0.30
N ALA A 2 4.67 -10.10 -1.50
CA ALA A 2 4.11 -8.90 -2.12
C ALA A 2 2.90 -9.29 -2.97
N ILE A 3 1.99 -8.35 -3.20
CA ILE A 3 0.81 -8.52 -4.05
C ILE A 3 0.94 -7.57 -5.23
N GLU A 4 0.92 -8.10 -6.44
CA GLU A 4 0.86 -7.26 -7.64
C GLU A 4 -0.46 -6.48 -7.67
N ILE A 5 -0.38 -5.18 -7.97
CA ILE A 5 -1.55 -4.31 -8.10
C ILE A 5 -2.14 -4.55 -9.49
N PRO A 6 -3.41 -5.00 -9.60
CA PRO A 6 -4.05 -5.19 -10.91
C PRO A 6 -4.12 -3.88 -11.69
N LEU A 7 -3.95 -3.93 -13.02
CA LEU A 7 -4.01 -2.75 -13.89
C LEU A 7 -5.28 -1.91 -13.66
N LYS A 8 -6.44 -2.56 -13.53
CA LYS A 8 -7.72 -1.88 -13.25
C LYS A 8 -7.72 -1.05 -11.94
N VAL A 9 -6.95 -1.48 -10.95
CA VAL A 9 -6.77 -0.70 -9.71
C VAL A 9 -5.81 0.47 -9.95
N LYS A 10 -4.76 0.28 -10.75
CA LYS A 10 -3.86 1.38 -11.14
C LYS A 10 -4.61 2.47 -11.91
N GLU A 11 -5.45 2.09 -12.86
CA GLU A 11 -6.33 3.02 -13.60
C GLU A 11 -7.28 3.77 -12.67
N HIS A 12 -7.92 3.08 -11.72
CA HIS A 12 -8.81 3.71 -10.73
C HIS A 12 -8.08 4.75 -9.86
N LEU A 13 -6.81 4.53 -9.56
CA LEU A 13 -5.95 5.41 -8.75
C LEU A 13 -5.13 6.39 -9.61
N ASN A 14 -5.35 6.41 -10.92
CA ASN A 14 -4.61 7.24 -11.88
C ASN A 14 -3.08 7.06 -11.81
N LEU A 15 -2.62 5.82 -11.58
CA LEU A 15 -1.22 5.43 -11.62
C LEU A 15 -0.79 5.05 -13.04
N ASP A 16 0.52 4.99 -13.30
CA ASP A 16 1.08 4.52 -14.57
C ASP A 16 0.72 3.05 -14.90
N SER A 17 1.03 2.59 -16.11
CA SER A 17 0.76 1.22 -16.56
C SER A 17 1.83 0.20 -16.19
N GLU A 18 2.94 0.61 -15.57
CA GLU A 18 4.04 -0.31 -15.22
C GLU A 18 3.61 -1.28 -14.12
N ARG A 19 4.32 -2.39 -13.97
CA ARG A 19 3.98 -3.34 -12.90
C ARG A 19 4.41 -2.78 -11.55
N SER A 20 3.53 -2.83 -10.56
CA SER A 20 3.82 -2.41 -9.18
C SER A 20 3.20 -3.34 -8.16
N TRP A 21 3.77 -3.37 -6.95
CA TRP A 21 3.40 -4.33 -5.90
C TRP A 21 3.19 -3.64 -4.55
N ILE A 22 2.23 -4.15 -3.78
CA ILE A 22 2.11 -3.88 -2.35
C ILE A 22 3.08 -4.82 -1.63
N VAL A 23 4.12 -4.28 -1.02
CA VAL A 23 5.06 -5.04 -0.18
C VAL A 23 4.40 -5.31 1.17
N CYS A 24 4.32 -6.58 1.58
CA CYS A 24 3.64 -7.01 2.81
C CYS A 24 4.59 -7.61 3.85
N LEU A 25 5.89 -7.38 3.71
CA LEU A 25 6.91 -7.86 4.66
C LEU A 25 7.32 -6.79 5.68
N GLU A 26 7.06 -5.54 5.35
CA GLU A 26 7.54 -4.36 6.08
C GLU A 26 6.40 -3.38 6.22
N VAL A 27 6.41 -2.59 7.29
CA VAL A 27 5.44 -1.54 7.56
C VAL A 27 6.18 -0.28 7.99
N ASN A 28 5.74 0.86 7.46
CA ASN A 28 6.24 2.17 7.88
C ASN A 28 5.31 2.73 8.97
N ARG A 29 5.90 3.23 10.06
CA ARG A 29 5.19 3.93 11.14
C ARG A 29 5.64 5.38 11.18
N PHE A 30 4.73 6.31 10.85
CA PHE A 30 5.02 7.74 10.81
C PHE A 30 3.75 8.56 11.08
N ILE A 31 3.92 9.86 11.38
CA ILE A 31 2.81 10.81 11.54
C ILE A 31 2.35 11.26 10.14
N TRP A 32 1.04 11.20 9.89
CA TRP A 32 0.46 11.57 8.60
C TRP A 32 -0.18 12.97 8.67
N PRO A 33 0.10 13.89 7.71
CA PRO A 33 1.08 13.79 6.63
C PRO A 33 2.53 14.02 7.15
N GLY A 34 3.47 13.19 6.69
CA GLY A 34 4.89 13.26 7.09
C GLY A 34 5.74 14.03 6.09
N SER A 35 6.94 14.46 6.51
CA SER A 35 7.90 15.23 5.67
C SER A 35 8.33 14.49 4.39
N ASP A 36 8.26 13.16 4.39
CA ASP A 36 8.64 12.33 3.24
C ASP A 36 7.53 12.24 2.19
N LEU A 37 6.32 12.68 2.49
CA LEU A 37 5.22 12.73 1.53
C LEU A 37 5.37 13.95 0.62
N ARG A 38 5.18 13.72 -0.67
CA ARG A 38 5.14 14.79 -1.67
C ARG A 38 3.69 15.07 -2.05
N HIS A 39 3.38 16.34 -2.27
CA HIS A 39 2.10 16.75 -2.83
C HIS A 39 1.92 16.15 -4.23
N ILE A 40 0.73 15.63 -4.49
CA ILE A 40 0.27 15.19 -5.80
C ILE A 40 -0.28 16.43 -6.52
N PRO A 41 0.27 16.79 -7.69
CA PRO A 41 -0.27 17.90 -8.47
C PRO A 41 -1.75 17.70 -8.77
N ASN A 42 -2.54 18.77 -8.73
CA ASN A 42 -3.98 18.79 -9.03
C ASN A 42 -4.87 17.99 -8.06
N HIS A 43 -4.40 17.71 -6.84
CA HIS A 43 -5.20 17.11 -5.75
C HIS A 43 -5.36 18.13 -4.60
N GLU A 44 -6.43 18.94 -4.63
CA GLU A 44 -6.61 20.04 -3.66
C GLU A 44 -7.13 19.57 -2.30
N GLU A 45 -8.09 18.63 -2.27
CA GLU A 45 -8.72 18.18 -1.02
C GLU A 45 -7.83 17.21 -0.21
N ILE A 46 -7.15 16.27 -0.89
CA ILE A 46 -6.27 15.30 -0.26
C ILE A 46 -4.97 15.20 -1.08
N PRO A 47 -4.00 16.12 -0.87
CA PRO A 47 -2.80 16.26 -1.70
C PRO A 47 -1.80 15.11 -1.56
N TYR A 48 -2.05 14.14 -0.69
CA TYR A 48 -1.13 13.03 -0.40
C TYR A 48 -1.72 11.64 -0.67
N SER A 49 -2.91 11.57 -1.29
CA SER A 49 -3.61 10.31 -1.55
C SER A 49 -4.00 10.19 -3.01
N TYR A 50 -3.63 9.07 -3.64
CA TYR A 50 -4.09 8.68 -4.98
C TYR A 50 -5.50 8.07 -5.00
N GLY A 51 -6.14 7.93 -3.83
CA GLY A 51 -7.47 7.31 -3.69
C GLY A 51 -7.46 6.05 -2.83
N VAL A 52 -8.53 5.26 -2.91
CA VAL A 52 -8.78 4.12 -2.03
C VAL A 52 -8.57 2.81 -2.79
N LEU A 53 -7.79 1.89 -2.21
CA LEU A 53 -7.67 0.54 -2.75
C LEU A 53 -9.03 -0.19 -2.66
N SER A 54 -9.35 -1.02 -3.66
CA SER A 54 -10.54 -1.86 -3.58
C SER A 54 -10.54 -2.69 -2.27
N PRO A 55 -11.69 -2.83 -1.57
CA PRO A 55 -11.75 -3.56 -0.30
C PRO A 55 -11.16 -4.97 -0.38
N ARG A 56 -11.41 -5.67 -1.49
CA ARG A 56 -10.88 -7.01 -1.74
C ARG A 56 -9.35 -7.04 -1.79
N LEU A 57 -8.71 -6.06 -2.44
CA LEU A 57 -7.26 -5.97 -2.50
C LEU A 57 -6.66 -5.63 -1.13
N LEU A 58 -7.28 -4.69 -0.41
CA LEU A 58 -6.86 -4.29 0.93
C LEU A 58 -6.93 -5.47 1.92
N THR A 59 -8.04 -6.19 1.97
CA THR A 59 -8.18 -7.37 2.85
C THR A 59 -7.12 -8.43 2.55
N LYS A 60 -6.82 -8.67 1.26
CA LYS A 60 -5.77 -9.61 0.86
C LYS A 60 -4.39 -9.16 1.35
N ALA A 61 -4.06 -7.87 1.23
CA ALA A 61 -2.81 -7.31 1.72
C ALA A 61 -2.66 -7.46 3.23
N ILE A 62 -3.70 -7.11 3.99
CA ILE A 62 -3.71 -7.24 5.46
C ILE A 62 -3.52 -8.70 5.88
N GLN A 63 -4.22 -9.65 5.24
CA GLN A 63 -4.07 -11.08 5.55
C GLN A 63 -2.63 -11.57 5.32
N ILE A 64 -1.99 -11.14 4.24
CA ILE A 64 -0.61 -11.52 3.94
C ILE A 64 0.36 -10.88 4.94
N LEU A 65 0.16 -9.61 5.29
CA LEU A 65 0.97 -8.91 6.28
C LEU A 65 0.90 -9.63 7.65
N LEU A 66 -0.30 -9.93 8.15
CA LEU A 66 -0.48 -10.61 9.44
C LEU A 66 0.19 -11.99 9.47
N LYS A 67 0.03 -12.78 8.39
CA LYS A 67 0.73 -14.07 8.25
C LYS A 67 2.24 -13.91 8.24
N SER A 68 2.75 -12.86 7.59
CA SER A 68 4.19 -12.58 7.50
C SER A 68 4.76 -12.20 8.87
N LEU A 69 4.07 -11.32 9.61
CA LEU A 69 4.49 -10.88 10.95
C LEU A 69 4.46 -12.04 11.96
N ALA A 70 3.42 -12.89 11.93
CA ALA A 70 3.34 -14.06 12.81
C ALA A 70 4.51 -15.04 12.60
N LYS A 71 4.97 -15.19 11.35
CA LYS A 71 6.14 -16.03 11.03
C LYS A 71 7.45 -15.42 11.53
N ILE A 72 7.57 -14.09 11.52
CA ILE A 72 8.75 -13.39 12.04
C ILE A 72 8.85 -13.55 13.55
N VAL A 73 7.74 -13.39 14.28
CA VAL A 73 7.70 -13.56 15.74
C VAL A 73 8.13 -14.98 16.14
N LYS A 74 7.54 -16.01 15.50
CA LYS A 74 7.88 -17.42 15.77
C LYS A 74 9.32 -17.82 15.46
N ARG A 75 10.06 -17.05 14.67
CA ARG A 75 11.47 -17.33 14.35
C ARG A 75 12.45 -16.72 15.36
N LYS A 76 11.99 -15.82 16.22
CA LYS A 76 12.80 -15.20 17.28
C LYS A 76 12.72 -15.96 18.61
N GLU A 77 11.79 -16.91 18.72
CA GLU A 77 11.67 -17.87 19.82
C GLU A 77 12.41 -19.17 19.49
#